data_AF-R6BDK7-F1
#
_entry.id   AF-R6BDK7-F1
#
_cell.length_a   1.000
_cell.length_b   1.000
_cell.length_c   1.000
_cell.angle_alpha   90.00
_cell.angle_beta   90.00
_cell.angle_gamma   90.00
#
_symmetry.space_group_name_H-M   'P 1'
#
loop_
_entity.id
_entity.type
_entity.pdbx_description
1 polymer ?
#
loop_
_entity_poly.entity_id
_entity_poly.type
_entity_poly.pdbx_seq_one_letter_code
_entity_poly.pdbx_strand_id
1 'polypeptide(L)'
;MEAHYLAGGNVDRVVNALIASQRAGIALDFEKACAIDLAGRDVLTAVQMSVSPKVIETPVIAAIAKDGIELRAKAKVTVRVNIDRLVGGAGEETIIARVGEGIVTTIGSSVSHKDVLENPDSISQTVLNKGLDSGTAFEILSIDIADVDVGVNVGAKLQIDQAEADKRIAQAKAEERRAMAVAQEQENKAEVAGMRARVIEAEAQVPLAMAEAFRSGNLGIMDYYKMKNLAADTEMRESIGKTTAGSADVK
;
A
#
# COMPACT_ATOMS: atom_id res chain seq x y z
N MET A 1 4.28 2.27 62.38
CA MET A 1 2.85 2.36 62.00
C MET A 1 2.33 3.79 62.08
N GLU A 2 2.50 4.52 63.18
CA GLU A 2 2.07 5.92 63.28
C GLU A 2 2.66 6.83 62.18
N ALA A 3 3.96 6.70 61.88
CA ALA A 3 4.61 7.43 60.80
C ALA A 3 4.00 7.13 59.40
N HIS A 4 3.51 5.90 59.17
CA HIS A 4 2.89 5.49 57.90
C HIS A 4 1.47 6.06 57.76
N TYR A 5 0.70 6.04 58.85
CA TYR A 5 -0.63 6.64 58.90
C TYR A 5 -0.56 8.16 58.69
N LEU A 6 0.41 8.83 59.31
CA LEU A 6 0.66 10.26 59.13
C LEU A 6 1.10 10.62 57.71
N ALA A 7 1.76 9.70 57.00
CA ALA A 7 2.12 9.84 55.60
C ALA A 7 0.95 9.60 54.62
N GLY A 8 -0.26 9.32 55.13
CA GLY A 8 -1.45 9.08 54.32
C GLY A 8 -1.62 7.62 53.87
N GLY A 9 -0.83 6.69 54.41
CA GLY A 9 -0.92 5.27 54.10
C GLY A 9 -2.01 4.53 54.87
N ASN A 10 -2.46 3.40 54.33
CA ASN A 10 -3.46 2.54 54.92
C ASN A 10 -2.81 1.41 55.74
N VAL A 11 -2.81 1.58 57.06
CA VAL A 11 -2.21 0.62 58.00
C VAL A 11 -2.90 -0.75 57.95
N ASP A 12 -4.23 -0.78 57.82
CA ASP A 12 -5.00 -2.04 57.80
C ASP A 12 -4.64 -2.91 56.59
N ARG A 13 -4.45 -2.29 55.41
CA ARG A 13 -4.03 -3.00 54.20
C ARG A 13 -2.63 -3.57 54.33
N VAL A 14 -1.70 -2.80 54.88
CA VAL A 14 -0.32 -3.25 55.11
C VAL A 14 -0.27 -4.43 56.08
N VAL A 15 -1.00 -4.36 57.19
CA VAL A 15 -1.06 -5.45 58.18
C VAL A 15 -1.66 -6.72 57.57
N ASN A 16 -2.78 -6.60 56.85
CA ASN A 16 -3.39 -7.74 56.18
C ASN A 16 -2.47 -8.36 55.12
N ALA A 17 -1.73 -7.54 54.37
CA ALA A 17 -0.77 -8.01 53.38
C ALA A 17 0.40 -8.77 54.02
N LEU A 18 0.91 -8.31 55.16
CA LEU A 18 1.99 -8.99 55.92
C LEU A 18 1.54 -10.34 56.49
N ILE A 19 0.31 -10.41 56.99
CA ILE A 19 -0.27 -11.68 57.47
C ILE A 19 -0.44 -12.65 56.29
N ALA A 20 -0.93 -12.17 55.15
CA ALA A 20 -1.09 -12.97 53.95
C ALA A 20 0.26 -13.46 53.40
N SER A 21 1.28 -12.59 53.35
CA SER A 21 2.61 -12.94 52.85
C SER A 21 3.29 -13.97 53.75
N GLN A 22 3.19 -13.83 55.07
CA GLN A 22 3.76 -14.78 56.02
C GLN A 22 3.10 -16.17 55.92
N ARG A 23 1.77 -16.22 55.73
CA ARG A 23 1.06 -17.50 55.48
C ARG A 23 1.43 -18.15 54.16
N ALA A 24 1.75 -17.34 53.16
CA ALA A 24 2.15 -17.80 51.84
C ALA A 24 3.66 -18.10 51.69
N GLY A 25 4.47 -17.86 52.74
CA GLY A 25 5.91 -18.04 52.70
C GLY A 25 6.68 -17.00 51.87
N ILE A 26 6.09 -15.82 51.68
CA ILE A 26 6.64 -14.73 50.89
C ILE A 26 7.40 -13.76 51.80
N ALA A 27 8.66 -13.45 51.46
CA ALA A 27 9.48 -12.46 52.17
C ALA A 27 9.02 -11.03 51.85
N LEU A 28 8.15 -10.47 52.70
CA LEU A 28 7.69 -9.08 52.61
C LEU A 28 7.96 -8.38 53.95
N ASP A 29 8.85 -7.39 53.92
CA ASP A 29 9.17 -6.56 55.08
C ASP A 29 8.16 -5.43 55.25
N PHE A 30 7.99 -4.96 56.50
CA PHE A 30 7.10 -3.83 56.82
C PHE A 30 7.45 -2.58 56.01
N GLU A 31 8.74 -2.27 55.86
CA GLU A 31 9.21 -1.11 55.09
C GLU A 31 8.83 -1.21 53.61
N LYS A 32 8.98 -2.39 53.00
CA LYS A 32 8.59 -2.65 51.61
C LYS A 32 7.09 -2.53 51.43
N ALA A 33 6.31 -3.10 52.35
CA ALA A 33 4.85 -3.03 52.32
C ALA A 33 4.36 -1.57 52.43
N CYS A 34 4.96 -0.78 53.31
CA CYS A 34 4.69 0.66 53.42
C CYS A 34 5.06 1.42 52.13
N ALA A 35 6.19 1.11 51.51
CA ALA A 35 6.61 1.75 50.26
C ALA A 35 5.65 1.48 49.10
N ILE A 36 5.12 0.25 48.98
CA ILE A 36 4.14 -0.12 47.96
C ILE A 36 2.82 0.65 48.16
N ASP A 37 2.35 0.73 49.41
CA ASP A 37 1.11 1.44 49.75
C ASP A 37 1.21 2.95 49.51
N LEU A 38 2.33 3.58 49.90
CA LEU A 38 2.59 5.01 49.64
C LEU A 38 2.77 5.33 48.15
N ALA A 39 3.21 4.35 47.34
CA ALA A 39 3.24 4.47 45.89
C ALA A 39 1.84 4.39 45.24
N GLY A 40 0.77 4.27 46.05
CA GLY A 40 -0.62 4.21 45.60
C GLY A 40 -1.04 2.84 45.06
N ARG A 41 -0.26 1.79 45.32
CA ARG A 41 -0.58 0.41 44.89
C ARG A 41 -1.13 -0.41 46.04
N ASP A 42 -2.06 -1.30 45.73
CA ASP A 42 -2.65 -2.19 46.73
C ASP A 42 -1.73 -3.37 47.05
N VAL A 43 -1.08 -3.29 48.21
CA VAL A 43 -0.16 -4.32 48.73
C VAL A 43 -0.84 -5.66 48.94
N LEU A 44 -2.10 -5.66 49.41
CA LEU A 44 -2.83 -6.89 49.70
C LEU A 44 -3.13 -7.65 48.40
N THR A 45 -3.61 -6.93 47.38
CA THR A 45 -3.86 -7.50 46.05
C THR A 45 -2.56 -7.99 45.43
N ALA A 46 -1.45 -7.27 45.58
CA ALA A 46 -0.16 -7.69 45.08
C ALA A 46 0.33 -9.02 45.70
N VAL A 47 0.17 -9.20 47.01
CA VAL A 47 0.50 -10.47 47.69
C VAL A 47 -0.42 -11.59 47.22
N GLN A 48 -1.73 -11.34 47.11
CA GLN A 48 -2.69 -12.32 46.61
C GLN A 48 -2.36 -12.78 45.18
N MET A 49 -2.02 -11.84 44.29
CA MET A 49 -1.61 -12.14 42.92
C MET A 49 -0.24 -12.83 42.83
N SER A 50 0.59 -12.73 43.87
CA SER A 50 1.84 -13.48 43.97
C SER A 50 1.59 -14.96 44.26
N VAL A 51 0.58 -15.26 45.10
CA VAL A 51 0.17 -16.64 45.44
C VAL A 51 -0.66 -17.27 44.33
N SER A 52 -1.64 -16.53 43.81
CA SER A 52 -2.57 -16.97 42.78
C SER A 52 -2.32 -16.19 41.50
N PRO A 53 -1.69 -16.79 40.47
CA PRO A 53 -1.45 -16.14 39.19
C PRO A 53 -2.74 -15.62 38.55
N LYS A 54 -2.64 -14.50 37.84
CA LYS A 54 -3.74 -13.89 37.09
C LYS A 54 -3.52 -14.10 35.60
N VAL A 55 -4.60 -14.39 34.87
CA VAL A 55 -4.59 -14.47 33.41
C VAL A 55 -4.99 -13.12 32.84
N ILE A 56 -4.17 -12.60 31.92
CA ILE A 56 -4.40 -11.36 31.18
C ILE A 56 -4.54 -11.72 29.71
N GLU A 57 -5.59 -11.25 29.05
CA GLU A 57 -5.79 -11.47 27.62
C GLU A 57 -5.26 -10.28 26.83
N THR A 58 -4.53 -10.57 25.74
CA THR A 58 -4.08 -9.52 24.81
C THR A 58 -5.23 -9.11 23.90
N PRO A 59 -5.24 -7.86 23.39
CA PRO A 59 -6.09 -7.52 22.26
C PRO A 59 -5.73 -8.38 21.03
N VAL A 60 -6.60 -8.36 20.01
CA VAL A 60 -6.33 -9.03 18.74
C VAL A 60 -5.15 -8.37 18.06
N ILE A 61 -4.08 -9.15 17.87
CA ILE A 61 -2.84 -8.69 17.22
C ILE A 61 -2.86 -9.19 15.78
N ALA A 62 -2.87 -8.27 14.83
CA ALA A 62 -2.78 -8.59 13.41
C ALA A 62 -1.33 -8.48 12.93
N ALA A 63 -0.86 -9.50 12.21
CA ALA A 63 0.46 -9.54 11.61
C ALA A 63 0.41 -10.26 10.26
N ILE A 64 1.32 -9.90 9.35
CA ILE A 64 1.34 -10.44 7.97
C ILE A 64 2.56 -11.35 7.84
N ALA A 65 2.36 -12.60 7.42
CA ALA A 65 3.45 -13.52 7.11
C ALA A 65 4.10 -13.17 5.76
N LYS A 66 5.29 -13.71 5.46
CA LYS A 66 6.03 -13.39 4.22
C LYS A 66 5.30 -13.78 2.94
N ASP A 67 4.34 -14.70 3.02
CA ASP A 67 3.46 -15.07 1.91
C ASP A 67 2.32 -14.06 1.65
N GLY A 68 2.27 -12.95 2.42
CA GLY A 68 1.32 -11.86 2.23
C GLY A 68 -0.06 -12.13 2.83
N ILE A 69 -0.20 -13.17 3.65
CA ILE A 69 -1.45 -13.50 4.34
C ILE A 69 -1.43 -12.94 5.76
N GLU A 70 -2.51 -12.26 6.12
CA GLU A 70 -2.72 -11.74 7.46
C GLU A 70 -3.14 -12.86 8.41
N LEU A 71 -2.54 -12.88 9.60
CA LEU A 71 -2.94 -13.70 10.74
C LEU A 71 -3.33 -12.78 11.89
N ARG A 72 -4.42 -13.12 12.57
CA ARG A 72 -4.93 -12.43 13.75
C ARG A 72 -4.82 -13.37 14.94
N ALA A 73 -3.92 -13.06 15.86
CA ALA A 73 -3.64 -13.88 17.03
C ALA A 73 -4.17 -13.22 18.31
N LYS A 74 -4.65 -14.05 19.23
CA LYS A 74 -4.95 -13.67 20.62
C LYS A 74 -4.12 -14.53 21.55
N ALA A 75 -3.51 -13.92 22.56
CA ALA A 75 -2.74 -14.63 23.57
C ALA A 75 -3.33 -14.41 24.97
N LYS A 76 -3.20 -15.44 25.81
CA LYS A 76 -3.44 -15.41 27.25
C LYS A 76 -2.10 -15.47 27.94
N VAL A 77 -1.80 -14.45 28.73
CA VAL A 77 -0.56 -14.34 29.47
C VAL A 77 -0.87 -14.61 30.95
N THR A 78 -0.28 -15.67 31.48
CA THR A 78 -0.38 -15.97 32.92
C THR A 78 0.76 -15.26 33.63
N VAL A 79 0.42 -14.29 34.47
CA VAL A 79 1.39 -13.47 35.20
C VAL A 79 1.26 -13.65 36.71
N ARG A 80 2.40 -13.53 37.39
CA ARG A 80 2.51 -13.42 38.83
C ARG A 80 3.14 -12.08 39.19
N VAL A 81 2.77 -11.48 40.31
CA VAL A 81 3.43 -10.26 40.80
C VAL A 81 4.80 -10.59 41.40
N ASN A 82 5.83 -9.85 40.96
CA ASN A 82 7.14 -9.85 41.60
C ASN A 82 7.19 -8.69 42.61
N ILE A 83 7.14 -9.04 43.89
CA ILE A 83 7.02 -8.08 44.99
C ILE A 83 8.25 -7.18 45.11
N ASP A 84 9.45 -7.68 44.77
CA ASP A 84 10.68 -6.89 44.85
C ASP A 84 10.75 -5.78 43.79
N ARG A 85 10.06 -5.96 42.65
CA ARG A 85 10.05 -5.01 41.52
C ARG A 85 8.73 -4.25 41.37
N LEU A 86 7.84 -4.36 42.35
CA LEU A 86 6.51 -3.76 42.27
C LEU A 86 6.54 -2.22 42.30
N VAL A 87 7.50 -1.65 43.03
CA VAL A 87 7.72 -0.20 43.09
C VAL A 87 8.69 0.20 41.97
N GLY A 88 8.21 0.99 41.01
CA GLY A 88 8.99 1.47 39.86
C GLY A 88 9.05 0.52 38.66
N GLY A 89 8.54 -0.71 38.79
CA GLY A 89 8.41 -1.64 37.67
C GLY A 89 7.30 -1.28 36.69
N ALA A 90 7.49 -1.64 35.42
CA ALA A 90 6.50 -1.46 34.37
C ALA A 90 5.21 -2.27 34.64
N GLY A 91 4.06 -1.72 34.23
CA GLY A 91 2.74 -2.28 34.48
C GLY A 91 2.29 -3.38 33.49
N GLU A 92 1.05 -3.83 33.65
CA GLU A 92 0.42 -4.85 32.78
C GLU A 92 0.43 -4.42 31.29
N GLU A 93 0.20 -3.14 31.01
CA GLU A 93 0.18 -2.59 29.64
C GLU A 93 1.49 -2.81 28.89
N THR A 94 2.62 -2.69 29.58
CA THR A 94 3.95 -2.91 28.97
C THR A 94 4.16 -4.37 28.61
N ILE A 95 3.63 -5.29 29.41
CA ILE A 95 3.69 -6.74 29.13
C ILE A 95 2.87 -7.06 27.89
N ILE A 96 1.63 -6.54 27.83
CA ILE A 96 0.75 -6.72 26.67
C ILE A 96 1.43 -6.21 25.39
N ALA A 97 2.03 -5.01 25.45
CA ALA A 97 2.74 -4.43 24.31
C ALA A 97 3.94 -5.27 23.86
N ARG A 98 4.77 -5.75 24.81
CA ARG A 98 5.96 -6.57 24.52
C ARG A 98 5.59 -7.95 23.99
N VAL A 99 4.56 -8.59 24.54
CA VAL A 99 4.01 -9.84 24.02
C VAL A 99 3.47 -9.61 22.61
N GLY A 100 2.77 -8.49 22.38
CA GLY A 100 2.30 -8.09 21.06
C GLY A 100 3.42 -7.95 20.04
N GLU A 101 4.49 -7.22 20.37
CA GLU A 101 5.68 -7.09 19.52
C GLU A 101 6.30 -8.47 19.20
N GLY A 102 6.40 -9.33 20.21
CA GLY A 102 6.91 -10.69 20.06
C GLY A 102 6.08 -11.53 19.09
N ILE A 103 4.76 -11.47 19.19
CA ILE A 103 3.82 -12.15 18.29
C ILE A 103 3.96 -11.61 16.86
N VAL A 104 3.96 -10.29 16.68
CA VAL A 104 4.12 -9.64 15.36
C VAL A 104 5.42 -10.05 14.70
N THR A 105 6.52 -10.07 15.46
CA THR A 105 7.84 -10.45 14.94
C THR A 105 7.86 -11.91 14.50
N THR A 106 7.28 -12.81 15.29
CA THR A 106 7.28 -14.25 14.99
C THR A 106 6.44 -14.56 13.75
N ILE A 107 5.24 -13.98 13.65
CA ILE A 107 4.39 -14.12 12.47
C ILE A 107 5.07 -13.49 11.24
N GLY A 108 5.59 -12.27 11.35
CA GLY A 108 6.22 -11.57 10.24
C GLY A 108 7.53 -12.19 9.74
N SER A 109 8.21 -12.96 10.58
CA SER A 109 9.41 -13.71 10.18
C SER A 109 9.11 -15.05 9.51
N SER A 110 7.91 -15.58 9.71
CA SER A 110 7.46 -16.87 9.17
C SER A 110 7.34 -16.83 7.65
N VAL A 111 7.72 -17.94 6.99
CA VAL A 111 7.72 -18.01 5.52
C VAL A 111 6.29 -18.12 5.01
N SER A 112 5.48 -18.97 5.63
CA SER A 112 4.06 -19.09 5.34
C SER A 112 3.20 -18.96 6.58
N HIS A 113 1.96 -18.46 6.41
CA HIS A 113 0.93 -18.51 7.44
C HIS A 113 0.62 -19.94 7.92
N LYS A 114 0.87 -20.96 7.08
CA LYS A 114 0.68 -22.37 7.44
C LYS A 114 1.62 -22.82 8.55
N ASP A 115 2.88 -22.39 8.51
CA ASP A 115 3.88 -22.76 9.51
C ASP A 115 3.42 -22.34 10.92
N VAL A 116 2.78 -21.18 11.00
CA VAL A 116 2.23 -20.63 12.25
C VAL A 116 0.97 -21.39 12.70
N LEU A 117 0.10 -21.78 11.76
CA LEU A 117 -1.11 -22.54 12.06
C LEU A 117 -0.81 -23.99 12.47
N GLU A 118 0.24 -24.60 11.91
CA GLU A 118 0.66 -25.95 12.26
C GLU A 118 1.22 -26.01 13.68
N ASN A 119 1.94 -24.98 14.12
CA ASN A 119 2.55 -24.93 15.45
C ASN A 119 2.42 -23.53 16.10
N PRO A 120 1.24 -23.15 16.62
CA PRO A 120 1.02 -21.85 17.26
C PRO A 120 1.88 -21.65 18.52
N ASP A 121 2.26 -22.75 19.19
CA ASP A 121 3.14 -22.73 20.37
C ASP A 121 4.57 -22.24 20.06
N SER A 122 4.99 -22.27 18.78
CA SER A 122 6.27 -21.69 18.38
C SER A 122 6.34 -20.17 18.67
N ILE A 123 5.18 -19.50 18.63
CA ILE A 123 5.06 -18.08 18.99
C ILE A 123 5.37 -17.92 20.46
N SER A 124 4.70 -18.65 21.35
CA SER A 124 4.89 -18.48 22.79
C SER A 124 6.33 -18.77 23.22
N GLN A 125 6.97 -19.80 22.67
CA GLN A 125 8.37 -20.10 22.97
C GLN A 125 9.32 -18.99 22.53
N THR A 126 9.16 -18.49 21.31
CA THR A 126 10.01 -17.40 20.78
C THR A 126 9.85 -16.11 21.59
N VAL A 127 8.63 -15.86 22.05
CA VAL A 127 8.25 -14.68 22.84
C VAL A 127 8.78 -14.79 24.28
N LEU A 128 8.68 -15.96 24.92
CA LEU A 128 9.25 -16.22 26.26
C LEU A 128 10.79 -16.10 26.26
N ASN A 129 11.46 -16.60 25.22
CA ASN A 129 12.93 -16.56 25.12
C ASN A 129 13.51 -15.13 25.06
N LYS A 130 12.71 -14.11 24.74
CA LYS A 130 13.16 -12.71 24.68
C LYS A 130 13.24 -12.01 26.05
N GLY A 131 12.82 -12.66 27.16
CA GLY A 131 12.95 -12.08 28.50
C GLY A 131 12.09 -10.84 28.71
N LEU A 132 10.79 -10.95 28.41
CA LEU A 132 9.83 -9.84 28.39
C LEU A 132 9.49 -9.29 29.79
N ASP A 133 9.81 -10.06 30.83
CA ASP A 133 9.62 -9.75 32.24
C ASP A 133 10.70 -8.80 32.80
N SER A 134 11.79 -8.56 32.06
CA SER A 134 12.88 -7.67 32.47
C SER A 134 12.39 -6.24 32.70
N GLY A 135 12.57 -5.74 33.94
CA GLY A 135 12.15 -4.40 34.35
C GLY A 135 10.65 -4.21 34.55
N THR A 136 9.87 -5.30 34.57
CA THR A 136 8.42 -5.24 34.86
C THR A 136 8.13 -5.61 36.32
N ALA A 137 6.97 -5.19 36.82
CA ALA A 137 6.48 -5.55 38.15
C ALA A 137 5.91 -6.99 38.20
N PHE A 138 5.93 -7.72 37.08
CA PHE A 138 5.36 -9.05 36.97
C PHE A 138 6.38 -10.04 36.43
N GLU A 139 6.14 -11.29 36.73
CA GLU A 139 6.85 -12.44 36.19
C GLU A 139 5.88 -13.20 35.30
N ILE A 140 6.30 -13.51 34.07
CA ILE A 140 5.49 -14.24 33.10
C ILE A 140 5.73 -15.73 33.33
N LEU A 141 4.67 -16.46 33.68
CA LEU A 141 4.72 -17.91 33.88
C LEU A 141 4.51 -18.66 32.57
N SER A 142 3.46 -18.27 31.83
CA SER A 142 3.13 -18.85 30.53
C SER A 142 2.55 -17.80 29.60
N ILE A 143 2.72 -18.04 28.31
CA ILE A 143 2.03 -17.34 27.24
C ILE A 143 1.37 -18.43 26.40
N ASP A 144 0.05 -18.43 26.36
CA ASP A 144 -0.72 -19.43 25.64
C ASP A 144 -1.45 -18.73 24.50
N ILE A 145 -1.33 -19.25 23.28
CA ILE A 145 -2.06 -18.69 22.13
C ILE A 145 -3.49 -19.22 22.18
N ALA A 146 -4.46 -18.33 22.43
CA ALA A 146 -5.86 -18.70 22.58
C ALA A 146 -6.56 -18.93 21.25
N ASP A 147 -6.16 -18.18 20.23
CA ASP A 147 -6.85 -18.13 18.94
C ASP A 147 -5.91 -17.61 17.85
N VAL A 148 -5.93 -18.21 16.67
CA VAL A 148 -5.20 -17.75 15.47
C VAL A 148 -6.12 -17.86 14.27
N ASP A 149 -6.60 -16.70 13.81
CA ASP A 149 -7.47 -16.60 12.65
C ASP A 149 -6.70 -16.17 11.41
N VAL A 150 -7.04 -16.75 10.26
CA VAL A 150 -6.58 -16.25 8.96
C VAL A 150 -7.43 -15.04 8.57
N GLY A 151 -6.76 -13.92 8.26
CA GLY A 151 -7.34 -12.67 7.81
C GLY A 151 -7.35 -12.53 6.30
N VAL A 152 -7.09 -11.32 5.82
CA VAL A 152 -7.11 -11.01 4.38
C VAL A 152 -5.78 -11.38 3.73
N ASN A 153 -5.83 -11.83 2.48
CA ASN A 153 -4.63 -11.94 1.66
C ASN A 153 -4.25 -10.53 1.15
N VAL A 154 -3.42 -9.84 1.93
CA VAL A 154 -2.92 -8.50 1.62
C VAL A 154 -2.05 -8.52 0.36
N GLY A 155 -1.27 -9.59 0.16
CA GLY A 155 -0.45 -9.78 -1.04
C GLY A 155 -1.28 -9.77 -2.33
N ALA A 156 -2.36 -10.55 -2.38
CA ALA A 156 -3.27 -10.57 -3.53
C ALA A 156 -3.96 -9.23 -3.75
N LYS A 157 -4.37 -8.56 -2.66
CA LYS A 157 -5.01 -7.23 -2.75
C LYS A 157 -4.05 -6.20 -3.34
N LEU A 158 -2.81 -6.14 -2.85
CA LEU A 158 -1.79 -5.24 -3.38
C LEU A 158 -1.49 -5.52 -4.86
N GLN A 159 -1.46 -6.79 -5.27
CA GLN A 159 -1.27 -7.15 -6.68
C GLN A 159 -2.43 -6.69 -7.57
N ILE A 160 -3.68 -6.81 -7.09
CA ILE A 160 -4.86 -6.31 -7.80
C ILE A 160 -4.80 -4.79 -7.92
N ASP A 161 -4.50 -4.10 -6.82
CA ASP A 161 -4.40 -2.63 -6.78
C ASP A 161 -3.30 -2.13 -7.73
N GLN A 162 -2.17 -2.83 -7.78
CA GLN A 162 -1.07 -2.51 -8.69
C GLN A 162 -1.44 -2.77 -10.16
N ALA A 163 -2.10 -3.89 -10.46
CA ALA A 163 -2.57 -4.20 -11.81
C ALA A 163 -3.64 -3.18 -12.28
N GLU A 164 -4.49 -2.69 -11.38
CA GLU A 164 -5.47 -1.66 -11.70
C GLU A 164 -4.79 -0.31 -11.99
N ALA A 165 -3.78 0.06 -11.20
CA ALA A 165 -2.98 1.24 -11.46
C ALA A 165 -2.26 1.15 -12.83
N ASP A 166 -1.65 0.02 -13.14
CA ASP A 166 -0.97 -0.22 -14.42
C ASP A 166 -1.96 -0.16 -15.59
N LYS A 167 -3.16 -0.72 -15.43
CA LYS A 167 -4.25 -0.63 -16.42
C LYS A 167 -4.64 0.82 -16.69
N ARG A 168 -4.78 1.65 -15.64
CA ARG A 168 -5.11 3.09 -15.79
C ARG A 168 -4.01 3.84 -16.53
N ILE A 169 -2.74 3.57 -16.21
CA ILE A 169 -1.59 4.17 -16.92
C ILE A 169 -1.58 3.75 -18.40
N ALA A 170 -1.82 2.47 -18.68
CA ALA A 170 -1.85 1.96 -20.04
C ALA A 170 -3.00 2.57 -20.86
N GLN A 171 -4.18 2.74 -20.24
CA GLN A 171 -5.33 3.41 -20.86
C GLN A 171 -5.03 4.88 -21.16
N ALA A 172 -4.45 5.61 -20.20
CA ALA A 172 -4.07 7.01 -20.40
C ALA A 172 -3.05 7.17 -21.53
N LYS A 173 -2.01 6.32 -21.59
CA LYS A 173 -1.03 6.33 -22.69
C LYS A 173 -1.65 6.00 -24.05
N ALA A 174 -2.62 5.08 -24.08
CA ALA A 174 -3.32 4.74 -25.31
C ALA A 174 -4.18 5.91 -25.82
N GLU A 175 -4.83 6.63 -24.91
CA GLU A 175 -5.61 7.82 -25.22
C GLU A 175 -4.71 8.97 -25.69
N GLU A 176 -3.58 9.21 -25.02
CA GLU A 176 -2.57 10.19 -25.43
C GLU A 176 -2.06 9.91 -26.85
N ARG A 177 -1.74 8.65 -27.17
CA ARG A 177 -1.33 8.24 -28.52
C ARG A 177 -2.43 8.46 -29.56
N ARG A 178 -3.69 8.17 -29.21
CA ARG A 178 -4.83 8.44 -30.11
C ARG A 178 -4.99 9.93 -30.37
N ALA A 179 -4.91 10.75 -29.33
CA ALA A 179 -4.99 12.20 -29.46
C ALA A 179 -3.85 12.75 -30.35
N MET A 180 -2.61 12.30 -30.12
CA MET A 180 -1.47 12.66 -30.97
C MET A 180 -1.64 12.22 -32.42
N ALA A 181 -2.14 10.99 -32.67
CA ALA A 181 -2.38 10.51 -34.03
C ALA A 181 -3.43 11.34 -34.77
N VAL A 182 -4.51 11.73 -34.09
CA VAL A 182 -5.53 12.63 -34.64
C VAL A 182 -4.94 14.01 -34.91
N ALA A 183 -4.15 14.57 -33.99
CA ALA A 183 -3.48 15.84 -34.20
C ALA A 183 -2.55 15.81 -35.43
N GLN A 184 -1.73 14.77 -35.56
CA GLN A 184 -0.86 14.57 -36.72
C GLN A 184 -1.66 14.44 -38.02
N GLU A 185 -2.79 13.72 -38.00
CA GLU A 185 -3.65 13.61 -39.17
C GLU A 185 -4.21 14.97 -39.60
N GLN A 186 -4.59 15.83 -38.65
CA GLN A 186 -5.05 17.19 -38.93
C GLN A 186 -3.93 18.09 -39.44
N GLU A 187 -2.73 18.01 -38.85
CA GLU A 187 -1.54 18.72 -39.34
C GLU A 187 -1.21 18.32 -40.78
N ASN A 188 -1.20 17.02 -41.10
CA ASN A 188 -0.94 16.54 -42.44
C ASN A 188 -2.03 16.99 -43.44
N LYS A 189 -3.30 17.02 -43.02
CA LYS A 189 -4.40 17.56 -43.83
C LYS A 189 -4.20 19.05 -44.13
N ALA A 190 -3.82 19.83 -43.11
CA ALA A 190 -3.52 21.25 -43.28
C ALA A 190 -2.30 21.47 -44.19
N GLU A 191 -1.26 20.66 -44.07
CA GLU A 191 -0.08 20.71 -44.92
C GLU A 191 -0.42 20.40 -46.39
N VAL A 192 -1.20 19.34 -46.64
CA VAL A 192 -1.68 19.01 -47.99
C VAL A 192 -2.51 20.14 -48.57
N ALA A 193 -3.37 20.78 -47.78
CA ALA A 193 -4.15 21.94 -48.22
C ALA A 193 -3.24 23.14 -48.56
N GLY A 194 -2.24 23.43 -47.74
CA GLY A 194 -1.25 24.49 -48.00
C GLY A 194 -0.38 24.22 -49.23
N MET A 195 0.01 22.96 -49.45
CA MET A 195 0.73 22.54 -50.67
C MET A 195 -0.16 22.69 -51.91
N ARG A 196 -1.43 22.27 -51.84
CA ARG A 196 -2.39 22.46 -52.94
C ARG A 196 -2.59 23.94 -53.27
N ALA A 197 -2.69 24.80 -52.25
CA ALA A 197 -2.79 26.24 -52.47
C ALA A 197 -1.55 26.79 -53.23
N ARG A 198 -0.34 26.33 -52.88
CA ARG A 198 0.89 26.70 -53.61
C ARG A 198 0.91 26.20 -55.05
N VAL A 199 0.39 24.99 -55.32
CA VAL A 199 0.25 24.48 -56.69
C VAL A 199 -0.71 25.37 -57.48
N ILE A 200 -1.86 25.72 -56.90
CA ILE A 200 -2.84 26.61 -57.55
C ILE A 200 -2.23 27.99 -57.83
N GLU A 201 -1.47 28.54 -56.89
CA GLU A 201 -0.78 29.82 -57.07
C GLU A 201 0.23 29.76 -58.24
N ALA A 202 1.01 28.68 -58.32
CA ALA A 202 1.96 28.46 -59.43
C ALA A 202 1.23 28.25 -60.77
N GLU A 203 0.14 27.49 -60.79
CA GLU A 203 -0.70 27.30 -61.97
C GLU A 203 -1.33 28.62 -62.43
N ALA A 204 -1.76 29.48 -61.50
CA ALA A 204 -2.32 30.79 -61.82
C ALA A 204 -1.31 31.74 -62.50
N GLN A 205 0.00 31.55 -62.27
CA GLN A 205 1.03 32.32 -62.97
C GLN A 205 1.09 31.98 -64.47
N VAL A 206 0.70 30.78 -64.88
CA VAL A 206 0.75 30.35 -66.30
C VAL A 206 -0.22 31.15 -67.18
N PRO A 207 -1.52 31.29 -66.86
CA PRO A 207 -2.43 32.17 -67.59
C PRO A 207 -2.00 33.64 -67.61
N LEU A 208 -1.45 34.13 -66.50
CA LEU A 208 -0.94 35.49 -66.39
C LEU A 208 0.24 35.72 -67.35
N ALA A 209 1.22 34.81 -67.36
CA ALA A 209 2.34 34.83 -68.29
C ALA A 209 1.89 34.66 -69.75
N MET A 210 0.90 33.80 -70.02
CA MET A 210 0.31 33.67 -71.36
C MET A 210 -0.39 34.97 -71.80
N ALA A 211 -1.15 35.62 -70.91
CA ALA A 211 -1.77 36.90 -71.20
C ALA A 211 -0.75 37.99 -71.50
N GLU A 212 0.39 38.00 -70.81
CA GLU A 212 1.51 38.88 -71.09
C GLU A 212 2.19 38.56 -72.43
N ALA A 213 2.35 37.28 -72.78
CA ALA A 213 2.85 36.84 -74.09
C ALA A 213 1.94 37.26 -75.25
N PHE A 214 0.62 37.24 -75.06
CA PHE A 214 -0.35 37.78 -76.04
C PHE A 214 -0.23 39.30 -76.19
N ARG A 215 -0.07 40.05 -75.09
CA ARG A 215 0.07 41.53 -75.15
C ARG A 215 1.40 41.98 -75.75
N SER A 216 2.48 41.26 -75.46
CA SER A 216 3.83 41.55 -75.98
C SER A 216 4.03 41.08 -77.43
N GLY A 217 3.04 40.40 -78.03
CA GLY A 217 3.07 39.96 -79.42
C GLY A 217 3.90 38.70 -79.68
N ASN A 218 4.36 38.02 -78.63
CA ASN A 218 5.18 36.80 -78.72
C ASN A 218 4.35 35.53 -78.98
N LEU A 219 3.03 35.59 -78.80
CA LEU A 219 2.11 34.47 -79.05
C LEU A 219 0.91 34.92 -79.90
N GLY A 220 0.67 34.26 -81.03
CA GLY A 220 -0.42 34.59 -81.95
C GLY A 220 -1.73 33.84 -81.67
N ILE A 221 -2.85 34.38 -82.15
CA ILE A 221 -4.19 33.76 -82.03
C ILE A 221 -4.22 32.36 -82.65
N MET A 222 -3.55 32.16 -83.79
CA MET A 222 -3.48 30.86 -84.46
C MET A 222 -2.72 29.81 -83.64
N ASP A 223 -1.72 30.22 -82.84
CA ASP A 223 -0.96 29.30 -81.99
C ASP A 223 -1.74 28.91 -80.72
N TYR A 224 -2.57 29.82 -80.20
CA TYR A 224 -3.52 29.49 -79.13
C TYR A 224 -4.56 28.43 -79.56
N TYR A 225 -5.11 28.57 -80.76
CA TYR A 225 -6.06 27.59 -81.30
C TYR A 225 -5.40 26.22 -81.52
N LYS A 226 -4.15 26.18 -81.99
CA LYS A 226 -3.39 24.93 -82.09
C LYS A 226 -3.16 24.30 -80.72
N MET A 227 -2.78 25.08 -79.71
CA MET A 227 -2.59 24.60 -78.34
C MET A 227 -3.89 24.01 -77.76
N LYS A 228 -5.02 24.71 -77.94
CA LYS A 228 -6.34 24.20 -77.53
C LYS A 228 -6.71 22.89 -78.22
N ASN A 229 -6.47 22.76 -79.52
CA ASN A 229 -6.75 21.53 -80.25
C ASN A 229 -5.89 20.37 -79.75
N LEU A 230 -4.61 20.61 -79.50
CA LEU A 230 -3.70 19.58 -78.97
C LEU A 230 -4.09 19.15 -77.55
N ALA A 231 -4.53 20.09 -76.71
CA ALA A 231 -5.05 19.80 -75.37
C ALA A 231 -6.33 18.97 -75.43
N ALA A 232 -7.28 19.32 -76.31
CA ALA A 232 -8.51 18.56 -76.52
C ALA A 232 -8.23 17.14 -77.03
N ASP A 233 -7.29 16.97 -77.96
CA ASP A 233 -6.86 15.65 -78.43
C ASP A 233 -6.20 14.83 -77.30
N THR A 234 -5.45 15.48 -76.41
CA THR A 234 -4.81 14.82 -75.26
C THR A 234 -5.84 14.38 -74.23
N GLU A 235 -6.84 15.23 -73.92
CA GLU A 235 -7.94 14.91 -73.01
C GLU A 235 -8.83 13.78 -73.56
N MET A 236 -9.11 13.79 -74.88
CA MET A 236 -9.76 12.67 -75.55
C MET A 236 -8.94 11.37 -75.44
N ARG A 237 -7.61 11.43 -75.57
CA ARG A 237 -6.74 10.25 -75.41
C ARG A 237 -6.68 9.75 -73.97
N GLU A 238 -6.60 10.63 -72.97
CA GLU A 238 -6.60 10.24 -71.57
C GLU A 238 -7.93 9.62 -71.13
N SER A 239 -9.05 10.18 -71.57
CA SER A 239 -10.38 9.64 -71.27
C SER A 239 -10.59 8.27 -71.91
N ILE A 240 -10.14 8.06 -73.15
CA ILE A 240 -10.12 6.73 -73.79
C ILE A 240 -9.22 5.77 -72.99
N GLY A 241 -8.02 6.21 -72.60
CA GLY A 241 -7.07 5.43 -71.80
C GLY A 241 -7.61 4.96 -70.44
N LYS A 242 -8.29 5.86 -69.71
CA LYS A 242 -8.97 5.54 -68.43
C LYS A 242 -10.12 4.56 -68.63
N THR A 243 -10.87 4.68 -69.72
CA THR A 243 -11.98 3.77 -70.05
C THR A 243 -11.47 2.36 -70.38
N THR A 244 -10.33 2.24 -71.07
CA THR A 244 -9.69 0.95 -71.33
C THR A 244 -9.07 0.31 -70.09
N ALA A 245 -8.44 1.09 -69.19
CA ALA A 245 -7.88 0.57 -67.94
C ALA A 245 -8.94 0.03 -66.97
N GLY A 246 -10.11 0.68 -66.87
CA GLY A 246 -11.23 0.21 -66.05
C GLY A 246 -11.91 -1.08 -66.54
N SER A 247 -11.58 -1.54 -67.75
CA SER A 247 -12.09 -2.81 -68.30
C SER A 247 -11.14 -4.01 -68.11
N ALA A 248 -9.92 -3.78 -67.60
CA ALA A 248 -8.94 -4.84 -67.32
C ALA A 248 -9.06 -5.43 -65.90
N ASP A 249 -9.73 -4.74 -64.96
CA ASP A 249 -9.88 -5.16 -63.55
C ASP A 249 -11.23 -5.86 -63.25
N VAL A 250 -11.94 -6.33 -64.27
CA VAL A 250 -13.12 -7.19 -64.09
C VAL A 250 -12.90 -8.53 -64.80
N LYS A 251 -12.10 -9.40 -64.16
CA LYS A 251 -12.14 -10.85 -64.29
C LYS A 251 -11.72 -11.52 -62.99
#